data_AF-X0ZQW0-F1
#
_entry.id   AF-X0ZQW0-F1
#
_cell.length_a   1.000
_cell.length_b   1.000
_cell.length_c   1.000
_cell.angle_alpha   90.00
_cell.angle_beta   90.00
_cell.angle_gamma   90.00
#
_symmetry.space_group_name_H-M   'P 1'
#
loop_
_entity.id
_entity.type
_entity.pdbx_description
1 polymer ?
#
loop_
_entity_poly.entity_id
_entity_poly.type
_entity_poly.pdbx_seq_one_letter_code
_entity_poly.pdbx_strand_id
1 'polypeptide(L)' 'MTTTNDGGPAFPFTIYDGSGTPLSIEGMTLRDAIALQALNKSTWNWALSGKAELLDSARSCYEMADAMLKARDET' A
#
# COMPACT_ATOMS: atom_id res chain seq x y z
N MET A 1 1.41 20.81 -3.40
CA MET A 1 0.54 19.65 -3.71
C MET A 1 1.46 18.49 -4.03
N THR A 2 1.49 17.47 -3.16
CA THR A 2 2.27 16.24 -3.41
C THR A 2 1.62 15.49 -4.57
N THR A 3 2.38 15.30 -5.64
CA THR A 3 1.89 14.80 -6.93
C THR A 3 1.63 13.29 -6.87
N THR A 4 0.40 12.95 -6.52
CA THR A 4 -0.58 11.93 -6.99
C THR A 4 -0.18 10.63 -7.74
N ASN A 5 1.04 10.40 -8.21
CA ASN A 5 1.30 9.24 -9.10
C ASN A 5 1.70 7.94 -8.39
N ASP A 6 2.10 7.97 -7.10
CA ASP A 6 2.79 6.83 -6.48
C ASP A 6 2.24 6.38 -5.10
N GLY A 7 1.01 6.77 -4.73
CA GLY A 7 0.33 6.23 -3.53
C GLY A 7 0.51 7.03 -2.23
N GLY A 8 0.60 8.37 -2.32
CA GLY A 8 0.72 9.22 -1.13
C GLY A 8 2.01 8.94 -0.33
N PRO A 9 2.21 9.60 0.82
CA PRO A 9 3.31 9.22 1.70
C PRO A 9 3.05 7.84 2.34
N ALA A 10 4.08 7.02 2.51
CA ALA A 10 3.92 5.75 3.21
C ALA A 10 3.50 5.94 4.68
N PHE A 11 3.98 7.02 5.31
CA PHE A 11 3.68 7.36 6.71
C PHE A 11 2.91 8.68 6.80
N PRO A 12 1.98 8.81 7.75
CA PRO A 12 1.27 10.06 7.96
C PRO A 12 2.22 11.16 8.42
N PHE A 13 1.97 12.40 8.00
CA PHE A 13 2.72 13.57 8.46
C PHE A 13 1.86 14.83 8.43
N THR A 14 2.27 15.85 9.19
CA THR A 14 1.54 17.14 9.27
C THR A 14 2.35 18.23 8.58
N ILE A 15 1.69 19.02 7.74
CA ILE A 15 2.23 20.27 7.18
C ILE A 15 1.42 21.46 7.69
N TYR A 16 1.96 22.67 7.60
CA TYR A 16 1.22 23.89 7.88
C TYR A 16 0.92 24.61 6.57
N ASP A 17 -0.30 25.10 6.42
CA ASP A 17 -0.66 25.92 5.27
C ASP A 17 -0.13 27.36 5.40
N GLY A 18 -0.39 28.20 4.39
CA GLY A 18 0.03 29.60 4.40
C GLY A 18 -0.60 30.47 5.50
N SER A 19 -1.62 29.95 6.20
CA SER A 19 -2.27 30.59 7.36
C SER A 19 -1.75 30.06 8.70
N GLY A 20 -0.84 29.07 8.69
CA GLY A 20 -0.36 28.40 9.89
C GLY A 20 -1.33 27.33 10.42
N THR A 21 -2.34 26.94 9.65
CA THR A 21 -3.27 25.85 10.03
C THR A 21 -2.62 24.49 9.73
N PRO A 22 -2.62 23.54 10.69
CA PRO A 22 -2.09 22.21 10.45
C PRO A 22 -2.99 21.42 9.50
N LEU A 23 -2.38 20.84 8.46
CA LEU A 23 -2.98 19.90 7.52
C LEU A 23 -2.35 18.53 7.74
N SER A 24 -3.17 17.56 8.16
CA SER A 24 -2.74 16.15 8.27
C SER A 24 -2.78 15.50 6.90
N ILE A 25 -1.66 14.91 6.48
CA ILE A 25 -1.56 14.11 5.27
C ILE A 25 -1.62 12.64 5.66
N GLU A 26 -2.60 11.93 5.10
CA GLU A 26 -2.79 10.50 5.33
C GLU A 26 -1.64 9.68 4.73
N GLY A 27 -1.29 8.60 5.41
CA GLY A 27 -0.30 7.63 4.97
C GLY A 27 -0.90 6.49 4.14
N MET A 28 -0.17 5.38 4.05
CA MET A 28 -0.68 4.15 3.44
C MET A 28 -1.91 3.60 4.19
N THR A 29 -2.81 2.93 3.48
CA THR A 29 -3.95 2.26 4.13
C THR A 29 -3.51 0.95 4.80
N LEU A 30 -4.32 0.43 5.72
CA LEU A 30 -4.08 -0.91 6.30
C LEU A 30 -4.04 -2.01 5.22
N ARG A 31 -4.85 -1.87 4.17
CA ARG A 31 -4.85 -2.78 3.01
C ARG A 31 -3.50 -2.79 2.31
N ASP A 32 -2.94 -1.60 2.05
CA ASP A 32 -1.62 -1.45 1.43
C ASP A 32 -0.52 -2.04 2.32
N ALA A 33 -0.66 -1.91 3.65
CA ALA A 33 0.32 -2.45 4.61
C ALA A 33 0.33 -3.97 4.63
N ILE A 34 -0.84 -4.59 4.48
CA ILE A 34 -0.95 -6.05 4.37
C ILE A 34 -0.43 -6.52 3.01
N ALA A 35 -0.79 -5.84 1.92
CA ALA A 35 -0.31 -6.16 0.58
C ALA A 35 1.22 -6.05 0.47
N LEU A 36 1.85 -5.08 1.14
CA LEU A 36 3.31 -4.95 1.19
C LEU A 36 3.97 -6.13 1.91
N GLN A 37 3.38 -6.60 3.01
CA GLN A 37 3.88 -7.77 3.74
C GLN A 37 3.72 -9.07 2.93
N ALA A 38 2.61 -9.20 2.21
CA ALA A 38 2.36 -10.28 1.26
C ALA A 38 3.45 -10.36 0.19
N LEU A 39 3.76 -9.19 -0.38
CA LEU A 39 4.72 -9.04 -1.45
C LEU A 39 6.13 -9.48 -1.02
N ASN A 40 6.55 -9.17 0.21
CA ASN A 40 7.87 -9.50 0.73
C ASN A 40 8.14 -11.03 0.80
N LYS A 41 7.10 -11.87 0.85
CA LYS A 41 7.24 -13.34 0.74
C LYS A 41 7.41 -13.83 -0.71
N SER A 42 6.97 -13.06 -1.71
CA SER A 42 6.96 -13.44 -3.13
C SER A 42 8.24 -13.04 -3.88
N THR A 43 9.05 -12.12 -3.32
CA THR A 43 10.26 -11.51 -3.92
C THR A 43 11.37 -12.45 -4.38
N TRP A 44 11.35 -13.71 -4.00
CA TRP A 44 12.49 -14.62 -4.16
C TRP A 44 12.73 -15.10 -5.60
N ASN A 45 11.80 -14.86 -6.54
CA ASN A 45 11.94 -15.34 -7.93
C ASN A 45 11.71 -14.29 -9.04
N TRP A 46 11.55 -13.00 -8.69
CA TRP A 46 11.12 -11.98 -9.66
C TRP A 46 12.13 -11.63 -10.74
N ALA A 47 13.42 -11.95 -10.55
CA ALA A 47 14.46 -11.74 -11.55
C ALA A 47 14.23 -12.56 -12.83
N LEU A 48 13.38 -13.60 -12.77
CA LEU A 48 13.04 -14.47 -13.91
C LEU A 48 11.64 -14.20 -14.48
N SER A 49 10.87 -13.32 -13.85
CA SER A 49 9.45 -13.09 -14.14
C SER A 49 9.24 -11.94 -15.12
N GLY A 50 8.46 -12.18 -16.18
CA GLY A 50 8.06 -11.14 -17.13
C GLY A 50 7.10 -10.10 -16.52
N LYS A 51 6.87 -8.96 -17.19
CA LYS A 51 5.97 -7.89 -16.72
C LYS A 51 4.53 -8.36 -16.41
N ALA A 52 4.03 -9.37 -17.13
CA ALA A 52 2.72 -9.96 -16.88
C ALA A 52 2.65 -10.64 -15.50
N GLU A 53 3.71 -11.35 -15.10
CA GLU A 53 3.78 -12.05 -13.82
C GLU A 53 3.86 -11.10 -12.63
N LEU A 54 4.45 -9.91 -12.82
CA LEU A 54 4.48 -8.86 -11.78
C LEU A 54 3.09 -8.28 -11.49
N LEU A 55 2.25 -8.12 -12.51
CA LEU A 55 0.87 -7.62 -12.32
C LEU A 55 -0.01 -8.64 -11.60
N ASP A 56 0.10 -9.92 -11.94
CA ASP A 56 -0.66 -10.98 -11.27
C ASP A 56 -0.17 -11.21 -9.84
N SER A 57 1.12 -11.05 -9.58
CA SER A 57 1.67 -11.06 -8.21
C SER A 57 1.14 -9.89 -7.38
N ALA A 58 1.08 -8.68 -7.96
CA ALA A 58 0.50 -7.52 -7.28
C ALA A 58 -0.98 -7.73 -6.93
N ARG A 59 -1.78 -8.26 -7.88
CA ARG A 59 -3.19 -8.62 -7.65
C ARG A 59 -3.33 -9.62 -6.50
N SER A 60 -2.54 -10.68 -6.52
CA SER A 60 -2.58 -11.73 -5.48
C SER A 60 -2.27 -11.17 -4.09
N CYS A 61 -1.36 -10.20 -3.98
CA CYS A 61 -1.05 -9.55 -2.71
C CYS A 61 -2.25 -8.75 -2.16
N TYR A 62 -2.97 -8.04 -3.03
CA TYR A 62 -4.17 -7.31 -2.64
C TYR A 62 -5.35 -8.23 -2.31
N GLU A 63 -5.52 -9.34 -3.03
CA GLU A 63 -6.52 -10.36 -2.69
C GLU A 63 -6.27 -10.96 -1.31
N MET A 64 -5.01 -11.23 -0.96
CA MET A 64 -4.66 -11.68 0.38
C MET A 64 -4.93 -10.59 1.44
N ALA A 65 -4.68 -9.32 1.13
CA ALA A 65 -5.02 -8.22 2.02
C ALA A 65 -6.53 -8.14 2.28
N ASP A 66 -7.35 -8.26 1.24
CA ASP A 66 -8.80 -8.25 1.35
C ASP A 66 -9.31 -9.45 2.16
N ALA A 67 -8.72 -10.64 1.98
CA ALA A 67 -9.03 -11.82 2.77
C ALA A 67 -8.71 -11.65 4.27
N MET A 68 -7.57 -11.02 4.61
CA MET A 68 -7.19 -10.75 6.00
C MET A 68 -8.12 -9.73 6.66
N LEU A 69 -8.52 -8.68 5.94
CA LEU A 69 -9.48 -7.70 6.44
C LEU A 69 -10.84 -8.35 6.70
N LYS A 70 -11.31 -9.18 5.77
CA LYS A 70 -12.56 -9.94 5.96
C LYS A 70 -12.49 -10.87 7.17
N ALA A 71 -11.40 -11.62 7.33
CA ALA A 71 -11.24 -12.53 8.47
C ALA A 71 -11.23 -11.80 9.81
N ARG A 72 -10.75 -10.56 9.86
CA ARG A 72 -10.80 -9.70 11.06
C ARG A 72 -12.23 -9.25 11.39
N ASP A 73 -13.02 -8.92 10.38
CA ASP A 73 -14.38 -8.43 10.59
C ASP A 73 -15.36 -9.57 10.97
N GLU A 74 -14.95 -10.83 10.79
CA GLU A 74 -15.68 -12.04 11.20
C GLU A 74 -15.38 -12.52 12.64
N THR A 75 -14.51 -11.82 13.38
CA THR A 75 -14.17 -12.07 14.80
C THR A 75 -14.69 -10.99 15.73
#